data_AF-A0A0E3PGW5-F1
#
_entry.id   AF-A0A0E3PGW5-F1
#
_cell.length_a   1.000
_cell.length_b   1.000
_cell.length_c   1.000
_cell.angle_alpha   90.00
_cell.angle_beta   90.00
_cell.angle_gamma   90.00
#
_symmetry.space_group_name_H-M   'P 1'
#
loop_
_entity.id
_entity.type
_entity.pdbx_description
1 polymer ?
#
loop_
_entity_poly.entity_id
_entity_poly.type
_entity_poly.pdbx_seq_one_letter_code
_entity_poly.pdbx_strand_id
1 'polypeptide(L)'
;MGVKVIIGENGSGKSTILESIAVAYGFNAEGGTKNFNFTSRATHSDLSNYIKVVKGTKKPRTGFFLRAESFYNFASSVDDLDNEASFGPPIINSYGGRPLHEQSHGESFFAVFLNKFTGEGIYILDEPEAALSPSRQMSMLTRMHDLVKEGSQFIIATHSPIIMAYPQAVIYQIQEGFEQIGYKETEHYQVTQSFLNNTQKMLSILLE
;
A
#
# COMPACT_ATOMS: atom_id res chain seq x y z
N MET A 1 -5.48 -7.49 -15.10
CA MET A 1 -5.95 -7.02 -13.78
C MET A 1 -5.77 -5.50 -13.72
N GLY A 2 -5.99 -4.81 -12.60
CA GLY A 2 -5.96 -3.33 -12.60
C GLY A 2 -5.90 -2.71 -11.21
N VAL A 3 -5.71 -1.40 -11.17
CA VAL A 3 -5.45 -0.60 -9.95
C VAL A 3 -6.73 0.08 -9.48
N LYS A 4 -7.02 -0.04 -8.18
CA LYS A 4 -8.08 0.71 -7.50
C LYS A 4 -7.43 1.55 -6.42
N VAL A 5 -7.80 2.81 -6.35
CA VAL A 5 -7.29 3.77 -5.38
C VAL A 5 -8.44 4.23 -4.51
N ILE A 6 -8.21 4.35 -3.21
CA ILE A 6 -9.13 4.86 -2.21
C ILE A 6 -8.52 6.13 -1.65
N ILE A 7 -9.26 7.23 -1.71
CA ILE A 7 -8.86 8.56 -1.22
C ILE A 7 -9.93 9.10 -0.27
N GLY A 8 -9.60 10.14 0.46
CA GLY A 8 -10.48 10.73 1.47
C GLY A 8 -9.67 11.43 2.55
N GLU A 9 -10.34 12.25 3.37
CA GLU A 9 -9.71 13.00 4.45
C GLU A 9 -9.04 12.07 5.49
N ASN A 10 -8.14 12.62 6.29
CA ASN A 10 -7.57 11.90 7.42
C ASN A 10 -8.69 11.52 8.39
N GLY A 11 -8.74 10.26 8.82
CA GLY A 11 -9.82 9.75 9.67
C GLY A 11 -11.11 9.34 8.93
N SER A 12 -11.17 9.44 7.59
CA SER A 12 -12.33 8.96 6.79
C SER A 12 -12.52 7.43 6.78
N GLY A 13 -11.60 6.67 7.37
CA GLY A 13 -11.69 5.20 7.44
C GLY A 13 -11.05 4.43 6.29
N LYS A 14 -10.24 5.07 5.43
CA LYS A 14 -9.49 4.42 4.33
C LYS A 14 -8.72 3.17 4.80
N SER A 15 -7.86 3.35 5.81
CA SER A 15 -7.05 2.26 6.39
C SER A 15 -7.93 1.17 7.00
N THR A 16 -9.03 1.52 7.65
CA THR A 16 -9.99 0.57 8.20
C THR A 16 -10.65 -0.30 7.12
N ILE A 17 -11.02 0.31 5.99
CA ILE A 17 -11.57 -0.42 4.83
C ILE A 17 -10.53 -1.33 4.20
N LEU A 18 -9.30 -0.82 4.00
CA LEU A 18 -8.20 -1.63 3.46
C LEU A 18 -7.85 -2.81 4.36
N GLU A 19 -7.73 -2.58 5.67
CA GLU A 19 -7.52 -3.62 6.68
C GLU A 19 -8.64 -4.66 6.61
N SER A 20 -9.89 -4.22 6.57
CA SER A 20 -11.04 -5.13 6.51
C SER A 20 -11.04 -5.98 5.23
N ILE A 21 -10.68 -5.40 4.08
CA ILE A 21 -10.48 -6.14 2.83
C ILE A 21 -9.32 -7.13 2.96
N ALA A 22 -8.19 -6.71 3.56
CA ALA A 22 -7.01 -7.54 3.72
C ALA A 22 -7.27 -8.75 4.63
N VAL A 23 -7.90 -8.53 5.78
CA VAL A 23 -8.31 -9.57 6.74
C VAL A 23 -9.30 -10.53 6.08
N ALA A 24 -10.33 -10.02 5.40
CA ALA A 24 -11.28 -10.86 4.67
C ALA A 24 -10.62 -11.66 3.52
N TYR A 25 -9.48 -11.19 3.02
CA TYR A 25 -8.67 -11.92 2.04
C TYR A 25 -7.76 -13.00 2.68
N GLY A 26 -7.56 -12.95 3.99
CA GLY A 26 -6.73 -13.85 4.79
C GLY A 26 -5.31 -13.33 5.07
N PHE A 27 -5.09 -12.02 5.00
CA PHE A 27 -3.84 -11.40 5.46
C PHE A 27 -3.94 -11.06 6.95
N ASN A 28 -2.79 -10.92 7.61
CA ASN A 28 -2.72 -10.32 8.93
C ASN A 28 -2.98 -8.81 8.83
N ALA A 29 -3.71 -8.22 9.78
CA ALA A 29 -4.02 -6.79 9.76
C ALA A 29 -2.79 -5.89 9.96
N GLU A 30 -1.73 -6.38 10.62
CA GLU A 30 -0.45 -5.66 10.73
C GLU A 30 0.35 -5.68 9.42
N GLY A 31 -0.10 -6.44 8.42
CA GLY A 31 0.54 -6.57 7.11
C GLY A 31 1.33 -7.85 6.94
N GLY A 32 2.01 -7.96 5.80
CA GLY A 32 2.77 -9.14 5.38
C GLY A 32 2.02 -10.05 4.41
N THR A 33 2.58 -11.25 4.23
CA THR A 33 1.91 -12.32 3.47
C THR A 33 0.96 -13.11 4.36
N LYS A 34 0.15 -13.99 3.76
CA LYS A 34 -0.80 -14.85 4.50
C LYS A 34 -0.16 -15.79 5.52
N ASN A 35 1.15 -16.04 5.39
CA ASN A 35 1.88 -16.95 6.27
C ASN A 35 2.48 -16.23 7.50
N PHE A 36 2.31 -14.92 7.61
CA PHE A 36 2.74 -14.16 8.79
C PHE A 36 1.64 -14.19 9.85
N ASN A 37 1.91 -14.86 10.97
CA ASN A 37 1.06 -14.86 12.15
C ASN A 37 1.69 -13.96 13.22
N PHE A 38 1.24 -12.71 13.32
CA PHE A 38 1.55 -11.88 14.48
C PHE A 38 0.63 -12.27 15.64
N THR A 39 1.21 -12.57 16.79
CA THR A 39 0.51 -12.60 18.09
C THR A 39 0.42 -11.19 18.67
N SER A 40 -0.15 -10.22 17.94
CA SER A 40 -0.56 -8.96 18.57
C SER A 40 -1.98 -9.13 19.12
N ARG A 41 -2.29 -8.49 20.25
CA ARG A 41 -3.64 -8.52 20.84
C ARG A 41 -4.64 -8.04 19.79
N ALA A 42 -5.77 -8.75 19.64
CA ALA A 42 -6.81 -8.44 18.67
C ALA A 42 -7.39 -7.03 18.88
N THR A 43 -6.80 -6.04 18.21
CA THR A 43 -7.31 -4.67 18.07
C THR A 43 -7.72 -4.40 16.61
N HIS A 44 -8.19 -5.42 15.91
CA HIS A 44 -8.67 -5.29 14.53
C HIS A 44 -10.10 -4.77 14.51
N SER A 45 -10.47 -4.07 13.44
CA SER A 45 -11.83 -3.55 13.30
C SER A 45 -12.87 -4.65 13.11
N ASP A 46 -14.01 -4.52 13.81
CA ASP A 46 -15.21 -5.36 13.60
C ASP A 46 -15.75 -5.28 12.17
N LEU A 47 -15.39 -4.23 11.41
CA LEU A 47 -15.83 -4.03 10.03
C LEU A 47 -15.46 -5.21 9.12
N SER A 48 -14.35 -5.91 9.41
CA SER A 48 -13.96 -7.13 8.71
C SER A 48 -15.05 -8.21 8.71
N ASN A 49 -15.90 -8.27 9.73
CA ASN A 49 -17.01 -9.22 9.83
C ASN A 49 -18.20 -8.87 8.93
N TYR A 50 -18.26 -7.62 8.45
CA TYR A 50 -19.34 -7.10 7.62
C TYR A 50 -18.95 -7.00 6.13
N ILE A 51 -17.69 -7.30 5.79
CA ILE A 51 -17.21 -7.29 4.41
C ILE A 51 -17.20 -8.70 3.83
N LYS A 52 -17.83 -8.86 2.65
CA LYS A 52 -17.76 -10.09 1.86
C LYS A 52 -16.89 -9.89 0.62
N VAL A 53 -15.72 -10.51 0.61
CA VAL A 53 -14.86 -10.53 -0.58
C VAL A 53 -15.39 -11.55 -1.59
N VAL A 54 -15.82 -11.07 -2.75
CA VAL A 54 -16.17 -11.92 -3.89
C VAL A 54 -14.94 -12.15 -4.75
N LYS A 55 -14.52 -13.41 -4.87
CA LYS A 55 -13.34 -13.81 -5.66
C LYS A 55 -13.79 -14.28 -7.04
N GLY A 56 -13.14 -13.78 -8.09
CA GLY A 56 -13.35 -14.24 -9.46
C GLY A 56 -12.79 -15.65 -9.71
N THR A 57 -12.92 -16.12 -10.95
CA THR A 57 -12.45 -17.45 -11.37
C THR A 57 -10.93 -17.61 -11.35
N LYS A 58 -10.17 -16.52 -11.56
CA LYS A 58 -8.71 -16.48 -11.42
C LYS A 58 -8.34 -16.11 -9.99
N LYS A 59 -7.68 -17.03 -9.27
CA LYS A 59 -7.14 -16.79 -7.93
C LYS A 59 -5.72 -16.25 -8.03
N PRO A 60 -5.38 -15.15 -7.34
CA PRO A 60 -4.01 -14.69 -7.19
C PRO A 60 -3.10 -15.78 -6.61
N ARG A 61 -1.92 -15.96 -7.19
CA ARG A 61 -0.90 -16.93 -6.74
C ARG A 61 -0.14 -16.45 -5.52
N THR A 62 -0.01 -15.14 -5.39
CA THR A 62 0.68 -14.47 -4.30
C THR A 62 -0.15 -13.29 -3.82
N GLY A 63 0.26 -12.69 -2.70
CA GLY A 63 -0.27 -11.42 -2.28
C GLY A 63 0.41 -10.89 -1.02
N PHE A 64 0.21 -9.61 -0.79
CA PHE A 64 0.85 -8.88 0.30
C PHE A 64 -0.04 -7.72 0.74
N PHE A 65 -0.19 -7.53 2.05
CA PHE A 65 -0.74 -6.31 2.64
C PHE A 65 0.39 -5.48 3.22
N LEU A 66 0.62 -4.29 2.69
CA LEU A 66 1.76 -3.44 3.06
C LEU A 66 1.24 -2.12 3.62
N ARG A 67 1.57 -1.83 4.88
CA ARG A 67 1.24 -0.57 5.56
C ARG A 67 2.52 0.13 5.93
N ALA A 68 2.65 1.42 5.64
CA ALA A 68 3.87 2.15 5.97
C ALA A 68 4.09 2.27 7.50
N GLU A 69 3.02 2.40 8.29
CA GLU A 69 3.10 2.61 9.75
C GLU A 69 3.56 1.37 10.54
N SER A 70 3.07 0.17 10.19
CA SER A 70 3.40 -1.08 10.88
C SER A 70 4.57 -1.83 10.24
N PHE A 71 5.15 -1.26 9.17
CA PHE A 71 6.21 -1.91 8.41
C PHE A 71 7.44 -2.27 9.25
N TYR A 72 7.77 -1.47 10.27
CA TYR A 72 8.89 -1.76 11.17
C TYR A 72 8.71 -3.10 11.89
N ASN A 73 7.52 -3.35 12.44
CA ASN A 73 7.19 -4.63 13.10
C ASN A 73 7.31 -5.79 12.11
N PHE A 74 6.86 -5.58 10.87
CA PHE A 74 7.03 -6.57 9.81
C PHE A 74 8.50 -6.87 9.50
N ALA A 75 9.33 -5.83 9.35
CA ALA A 75 10.76 -5.98 9.08
C ALA A 75 11.46 -6.74 10.21
N SER A 76 11.20 -6.39 11.47
CA SER A 76 11.76 -7.10 12.63
C SER A 76 11.36 -8.57 12.64
N SER A 77 10.09 -8.90 12.38
CA SER A 77 9.67 -10.30 12.35
C SER A 77 10.24 -11.10 11.18
N VAL A 78 10.54 -10.47 10.03
CA VAL A 78 11.27 -11.15 8.95
C VAL A 78 12.68 -11.51 9.41
N ASP A 79 13.38 -10.57 10.05
CA ASP A 79 14.75 -10.80 10.53
C ASP A 79 14.77 -11.84 11.66
N ASP A 80 13.81 -11.83 12.59
CA ASP A 80 13.67 -12.83 13.65
C ASP A 80 13.45 -14.24 13.07
N LEU A 81 12.54 -14.38 12.10
CA LEU A 81 12.26 -15.66 11.44
C LEU A 81 13.45 -16.18 10.61
N ASP A 82 14.30 -15.29 10.09
CA ASP A 82 15.52 -15.66 9.36
C ASP A 82 16.62 -16.18 10.31
N ASN A 83 16.63 -15.69 11.56
CA ASN A 83 17.54 -16.13 12.61
C ASN A 83 17.13 -17.46 13.27
N GLU A 84 15.87 -17.88 13.13
CA GLU A 84 15.40 -19.18 13.60
C GLU A 84 15.97 -20.34 12.74
N ALA A 85 16.35 -21.44 13.39
CA ALA A 85 16.92 -22.58 12.68
C ALA A 85 15.88 -23.24 11.76
N SER A 86 16.04 -23.05 10.45
CA SER A 86 15.19 -23.61 9.40
C SER A 86 15.99 -24.48 8.42
N PHE A 87 15.35 -25.51 7.88
CA PHE A 87 15.93 -26.39 6.86
C PHE A 87 15.90 -25.79 5.44
N GLY A 88 15.33 -24.59 5.28
CA GLY A 88 15.20 -23.89 4.01
C GLY A 88 16.25 -22.80 3.77
N PRO A 89 16.30 -22.22 2.55
CA PRO A 89 17.11 -21.04 2.30
C PRO A 89 16.61 -19.84 3.13
N PRO A 90 17.48 -18.86 3.45
CA PRO A 90 17.11 -17.66 4.18
C PRO A 90 15.91 -16.96 3.53
N ILE A 91 14.91 -16.65 4.35
CA ILE A 91 13.70 -15.93 4.00
C ILE A 91 14.05 -14.55 3.43
N ILE A 92 15.11 -13.92 3.97
CA ILE A 92 15.58 -12.59 3.56
C ILE A 92 15.91 -12.49 2.06
N ASN A 93 16.25 -13.61 1.41
CA ASN A 93 16.49 -13.65 -0.03
C ASN A 93 15.25 -13.25 -0.85
N SER A 94 14.05 -13.52 -0.33
CA SER A 94 12.80 -13.08 -0.98
C SER A 94 12.52 -11.58 -0.82
N TYR A 95 13.33 -10.88 -0.02
CA TYR A 95 13.15 -9.48 0.34
C TYR A 95 14.34 -8.59 -0.07
N GLY A 96 15.25 -9.12 -0.90
CA GLY A 96 16.42 -8.39 -1.41
C GLY A 96 17.76 -8.82 -0.79
N GLY A 97 17.76 -9.82 0.08
CA GLY A 97 18.99 -10.47 0.58
C GLY A 97 19.81 -9.64 1.58
N ARG A 98 19.24 -8.56 2.11
CA ARG A 98 19.83 -7.76 3.19
C ARG A 98 18.83 -7.66 4.35
N PRO A 99 19.29 -7.73 5.61
CA PRO A 99 18.42 -7.55 6.77
C PRO A 99 17.55 -6.29 6.62
N LEU A 100 16.25 -6.41 6.92
CA LEU A 100 15.33 -5.29 6.72
C LEU A 100 15.45 -4.27 7.86
N HIS A 101 15.90 -4.65 9.06
CA HIS A 101 16.08 -3.70 10.15
C HIS A 101 17.36 -2.85 10.03
N GLU A 102 18.33 -3.25 9.19
CA GLU A 102 19.60 -2.52 8.99
C GLU A 102 19.52 -1.41 7.94
N GLN A 103 18.41 -1.29 7.22
CA GLN A 103 18.21 -0.25 6.20
C GLN A 103 17.28 0.83 6.73
N SER A 104 17.21 1.97 6.04
CA SER A 104 16.20 2.98 6.39
C SER A 104 14.79 2.42 6.13
N HIS A 105 13.80 2.93 6.87
CA HIS A 105 12.39 2.51 6.74
C HIS A 105 11.91 2.51 5.29
N GLY A 106 12.23 3.57 4.55
CA GLY A 106 11.87 3.69 3.14
C GLY A 106 12.65 2.78 2.20
N GLU A 107 13.86 2.35 2.55
CA GLU A 107 14.63 1.39 1.75
C GLU A 107 14.08 -0.01 1.91
N SER A 108 13.86 -0.45 3.15
CA SER A 108 13.29 -1.76 3.43
C SER A 108 11.88 -1.91 2.86
N PHE A 109 11.04 -0.88 3.00
CA PHE A 109 9.72 -0.84 2.39
C PHE A 109 9.80 -1.06 0.87
N PHE A 110 10.69 -0.31 0.23
CA PHE A 110 10.85 -0.39 -1.22
C PHE A 110 11.49 -1.71 -1.67
N ALA A 111 12.41 -2.27 -0.88
CA ALA A 111 13.01 -3.58 -1.13
C ALA A 111 11.97 -4.71 -1.09
N VAL A 112 11.05 -4.68 -0.12
CA VAL A 112 9.91 -5.63 -0.07
C VAL A 112 9.05 -5.48 -1.31
N PHE A 113 8.68 -4.26 -1.69
CA PHE A 113 7.88 -4.00 -2.88
C PHE A 113 8.57 -4.48 -4.18
N LEU A 114 9.88 -4.29 -4.31
CA LEU A 114 10.60 -4.72 -5.52
C LEU A 114 10.79 -6.24 -5.61
N ASN A 115 11.08 -6.90 -4.49
CA ASN A 115 11.54 -8.30 -4.49
C ASN A 115 10.42 -9.29 -4.16
N LYS A 116 9.51 -8.94 -3.23
CA LYS A 116 8.47 -9.86 -2.77
C LYS A 116 7.26 -9.89 -3.69
N PHE A 117 7.01 -8.79 -4.39
CA PHE A 117 5.86 -8.67 -5.26
C PHE A 117 6.20 -9.26 -6.64
N THR A 118 5.39 -10.23 -7.06
CA THR A 118 5.51 -10.97 -8.32
C THR A 118 4.19 -10.99 -9.10
N GLY A 119 4.21 -11.44 -10.35
CA GLY A 119 3.02 -11.55 -11.20
C GLY A 119 1.87 -12.37 -10.60
N GLU A 120 0.69 -12.20 -11.16
CA GLU A 120 -0.56 -12.86 -10.73
C GLU A 120 -0.86 -12.68 -9.22
N GLY A 121 -0.48 -11.52 -8.65
CA GLY A 121 -0.63 -11.20 -7.24
C GLY A 121 -1.84 -10.31 -6.90
N ILE A 122 -2.17 -10.23 -5.62
CA ILE A 122 -3.04 -9.18 -5.07
C ILE A 122 -2.29 -8.41 -3.99
N TYR A 123 -2.22 -7.10 -4.18
CA TYR A 123 -1.46 -6.19 -3.34
C TYR A 123 -2.38 -5.13 -2.77
N ILE A 124 -2.40 -5.04 -1.44
CA ILE A 124 -3.16 -4.03 -0.71
C ILE A 124 -2.13 -3.11 -0.06
N LEU A 125 -2.17 -1.83 -0.35
CA LEU A 125 -1.16 -0.87 0.08
C LEU A 125 -1.81 0.29 0.82
N ASP A 126 -1.37 0.54 2.04
CA ASP A 126 -1.87 1.64 2.87
C ASP A 126 -0.78 2.70 3.07
N GLU A 127 -1.06 3.89 2.53
CA GLU A 127 -0.21 5.08 2.55
C GLU A 127 1.27 4.80 2.21
N PRO A 128 1.56 4.12 1.08
CA PRO A 128 2.93 3.77 0.71
C PRO A 128 3.86 4.99 0.55
N GLU A 129 3.31 6.16 0.21
CA GLU A 129 4.05 7.42 0.11
C GLU A 129 4.67 7.89 1.43
N ALA A 130 4.13 7.49 2.59
CA ALA A 130 4.67 7.89 3.89
C ALA A 130 6.11 7.39 4.12
N ALA A 131 6.49 6.30 3.43
CA ALA A 131 7.84 5.75 3.46
C ALA A 131 8.69 6.11 2.23
N LEU A 132 8.16 6.84 1.23
CA LEU A 132 8.79 6.99 -0.09
C LEU A 132 8.94 8.46 -0.51
N SER A 133 10.15 8.80 -0.98
CA SER A 133 10.37 10.06 -1.69
C SER A 133 9.56 10.12 -3.00
N PRO A 134 9.28 11.32 -3.54
CA PRO A 134 8.59 11.46 -4.84
C PRO A 134 9.23 10.65 -5.97
N SER A 135 10.57 10.58 -6.01
CA SER A 135 11.30 9.77 -6.99
C SER A 135 11.03 8.26 -6.84
N ARG A 136 11.00 7.76 -5.61
CA ARG A 136 10.67 6.35 -5.34
C ARG A 136 9.21 6.02 -5.63
N GLN A 137 8.29 6.97 -5.42
CA GLN A 137 6.89 6.82 -5.83
C GLN A 137 6.77 6.70 -7.37
N MET A 138 7.55 7.44 -8.14
CA MET A 138 7.61 7.26 -9.60
C MET A 138 8.17 5.88 -9.98
N SER A 139 9.23 5.41 -9.32
CA SER A 139 9.74 4.04 -9.53
C SER A 139 8.70 2.97 -9.16
N MET A 140 7.90 3.22 -8.12
CA MET A 140 6.80 2.36 -7.71
C MET A 140 5.74 2.23 -8.81
N LEU A 141 5.36 3.34 -9.46
CA LEU A 141 4.42 3.29 -10.61
C LEU A 141 4.92 2.39 -11.73
N THR A 142 6.21 2.45 -12.08
CA THR A 142 6.81 1.60 -13.11
C THR A 142 6.68 0.12 -12.76
N ARG A 143 7.09 -0.26 -11.54
CA ARG A 143 7.00 -1.65 -11.10
C ARG A 143 5.56 -2.13 -10.95
N MET A 144 4.66 -1.29 -10.45
CA MET A 144 3.23 -1.58 -10.41
C MET A 144 2.69 -1.87 -11.81
N HIS A 145 3.10 -1.08 -12.80
CA HIS A 145 2.67 -1.27 -14.19
C HIS A 145 3.09 -2.62 -14.75
N ASP A 146 4.33 -3.06 -14.49
CA ASP A 146 4.82 -4.37 -14.89
C ASP A 146 4.02 -5.50 -14.22
N LEU A 147 3.79 -5.40 -12.90
CA LEU A 147 3.02 -6.39 -12.15
C LEU A 147 1.56 -6.47 -12.62
N VAL A 148 0.95 -5.35 -12.99
CA VAL A 148 -0.42 -5.31 -13.55
C VAL A 148 -0.47 -6.01 -14.91
N LYS A 149 0.54 -5.81 -15.76
CA LYS A 149 0.69 -6.53 -17.05
C LYS A 149 0.87 -8.03 -16.85
N GLU A 150 1.60 -8.42 -15.80
CA GLU A 150 1.72 -9.81 -15.33
C GLU A 150 0.47 -10.33 -14.61
N GLY A 151 -0.65 -9.59 -14.69
CA GLY A 151 -1.93 -10.04 -14.16
C GLY A 151 -2.08 -9.84 -12.66
N SER A 152 -1.45 -8.84 -12.06
CA SER A 152 -1.64 -8.49 -10.64
C SER A 152 -2.69 -7.39 -10.43
N GLN A 153 -3.33 -7.40 -9.26
CA GLN A 153 -4.30 -6.41 -8.82
C GLN A 153 -3.74 -5.59 -7.66
N PHE A 154 -4.01 -4.28 -7.70
CA PHE A 154 -3.69 -3.36 -6.60
C PHE A 154 -4.95 -2.71 -6.04
N ILE A 155 -4.99 -2.60 -4.71
CA ILE A 155 -5.94 -1.76 -3.95
C ILE A 155 -5.09 -0.87 -3.06
N ILE A 156 -5.16 0.44 -3.25
CA ILE A 156 -4.22 1.38 -2.64
C ILE A 156 -5.00 2.49 -1.93
N ALA A 157 -4.75 2.73 -0.66
CA ALA A 157 -5.08 3.99 0.00
C ALA A 157 -3.88 4.90 -0.09
N THR A 158 -4.07 6.13 -0.56
CA THR A 158 -2.98 7.08 -0.73
C THR A 158 -3.50 8.51 -0.70
N HIS A 159 -2.64 9.40 -0.25
CA HIS A 159 -2.71 10.85 -0.35
C HIS A 159 -1.78 11.40 -1.43
N SER A 160 -1.01 10.55 -2.12
CA SER A 160 -0.05 10.99 -3.13
C SER A 160 -0.71 11.21 -4.50
N PRO A 161 -0.69 12.45 -5.05
CA PRO A 161 -1.08 12.68 -6.43
C PRO A 161 -0.23 11.89 -7.43
N ILE A 162 1.03 11.59 -7.10
CA ILE A 162 1.93 10.80 -7.96
C ILE A 162 1.39 9.39 -8.12
N ILE A 163 1.02 8.72 -7.02
CA ILE A 163 0.49 7.35 -7.06
C ILE A 163 -0.89 7.31 -7.71
N MET A 164 -1.76 8.29 -7.40
CA MET A 164 -3.08 8.43 -8.02
C MET A 164 -3.03 8.61 -9.55
N ALA A 165 -1.92 9.14 -10.08
CA ALA A 165 -1.75 9.36 -11.51
C ALA A 165 -1.57 8.07 -12.34
N TYR A 166 -1.57 6.88 -11.72
CA TYR A 166 -1.46 5.62 -12.45
C TYR A 166 -2.53 5.53 -13.57
N PRO A 167 -2.13 5.26 -14.83
CA PRO A 167 -3.08 5.23 -15.95
C PRO A 167 -4.20 4.20 -15.74
N GLN A 168 -5.44 4.62 -16.00
CA GLN A 168 -6.64 3.77 -15.87
C GLN A 168 -6.91 3.29 -14.42
N ALA A 169 -6.30 3.92 -13.41
CA ALA A 169 -6.72 3.71 -12.03
C ALA A 169 -8.19 4.12 -11.85
N VAL A 170 -8.94 3.28 -11.15
CA VAL A 170 -10.28 3.64 -10.67
C VAL A 170 -10.11 4.24 -9.29
N ILE A 171 -10.46 5.51 -9.12
CA ILE A 171 -10.29 6.25 -7.87
C ILE A 171 -11.65 6.37 -7.19
N TYR A 172 -11.72 5.92 -5.94
CA TYR A 172 -12.88 6.05 -5.06
C TYR A 172 -12.56 7.06 -3.97
N GLN A 173 -13.40 8.08 -3.83
CA GLN A 173 -13.34 9.05 -2.74
C GLN A 173 -14.32 8.65 -1.63
N ILE A 174 -13.83 8.65 -0.40
CA ILE A 174 -14.63 8.47 0.81
C ILE A 174 -14.98 9.85 1.39
N GLN A 175 -16.27 10.15 1.43
CA GLN A 175 -16.86 11.30 2.11
C GLN A 175 -18.10 10.81 2.88
N GLU A 176 -19.30 11.25 2.50
CA GLU A 176 -20.58 10.71 3.01
C GLU A 176 -20.93 9.33 2.44
N GLY A 177 -20.15 8.87 1.46
CA GLY A 177 -20.26 7.56 0.81
C GLY A 177 -19.01 7.24 0.00
N PHE A 178 -19.11 6.25 -0.90
CA PHE A 178 -18.08 5.94 -1.88
C PHE A 178 -18.48 6.47 -3.25
N GLU A 179 -17.71 7.43 -3.76
CA GLU A 179 -17.93 7.99 -5.09
C GLU A 179 -16.72 7.73 -5.98
N GLN A 180 -16.95 7.36 -7.24
CA GLN A 180 -15.88 7.25 -8.22
C GLN A 180 -15.62 8.62 -8.83
N ILE A 181 -14.36 9.08 -8.77
CA ILE A 181 -13.94 10.41 -9.23
C ILE A 181 -12.75 10.31 -10.21
N GLY A 182 -12.63 11.27 -11.13
CA GLY A 182 -11.46 11.36 -12.01
C GLY A 182 -10.22 11.91 -11.29
N TYR A 183 -9.03 11.55 -11.74
CA TYR A 183 -7.76 12.00 -11.14
C TYR A 183 -7.66 13.53 -10.99
N LYS A 184 -8.03 14.28 -12.03
CA LYS A 184 -7.96 15.75 -12.01
C LYS A 184 -9.06 16.41 -11.18
N GLU A 185 -10.09 15.65 -10.82
CA GLU A 185 -11.19 16.10 -9.98
C GLU A 185 -10.87 15.89 -8.50
N THR A 186 -9.85 15.09 -8.17
CA THR A 186 -9.40 14.92 -6.78
C THR A 186 -8.88 16.22 -6.19
N GLU A 187 -9.21 16.48 -4.93
CA GLU A 187 -8.66 17.61 -4.17
C GLU A 187 -7.13 17.56 -4.14
N HIS A 188 -6.55 16.37 -3.93
CA HIS A 188 -5.10 16.16 -3.91
C HIS A 188 -4.42 16.70 -5.16
N TYR A 189 -4.98 16.43 -6.36
CA TYR A 189 -4.48 16.98 -7.61
C TYR A 189 -4.63 18.50 -7.66
N GLN A 190 -5.84 19.01 -7.42
CA GLN A 190 -6.16 20.42 -7.59
C GLN A 190 -5.35 21.32 -6.66
N VAL A 191 -5.29 20.96 -5.37
CA VAL A 191 -4.54 21.71 -4.36
C VAL A 191 -3.04 21.67 -4.66
N THR A 192 -2.49 20.48 -4.92
CA THR A 192 -1.06 20.32 -5.22
C THR A 192 -0.66 21.08 -6.48
N GLN A 193 -1.43 20.95 -7.56
CA GLN A 193 -1.19 21.67 -8.80
C GLN A 193 -1.26 23.20 -8.59
N SER A 194 -2.29 23.68 -7.91
CA SER A 194 -2.47 25.11 -7.64
C SER A 194 -1.29 25.67 -6.84
N PHE A 195 -0.87 24.97 -5.80
CA PHE A 195 0.27 25.34 -4.96
C PHE A 195 1.57 25.38 -5.75
N LEU A 196 1.91 24.31 -6.46
CA LEU A 196 3.17 24.26 -7.22
C LEU A 196 3.24 25.30 -8.35
N ASN A 197 2.10 25.63 -8.97
CA ASN A 197 2.05 26.64 -10.04
C ASN A 197 2.06 28.08 -9.51
N ASN A 198 1.67 28.32 -8.24
CA ASN A 198 1.48 29.65 -7.68
C ASN A 198 2.14 29.82 -6.29
N THR A 199 3.25 29.12 -6.04
CA THR A 199 3.85 28.97 -4.70
C THR A 199 4.02 30.30 -3.96
N GLN A 200 4.65 31.30 -4.58
CA GLN A 200 4.94 32.59 -3.93
C GLN A 200 3.66 33.32 -3.52
N LYS A 201 2.67 33.35 -4.41
CA LYS A 201 1.37 34.00 -4.17
C LYS A 201 0.56 33.26 -3.11
N MET A 202 0.58 31.93 -3.10
CA MET A 202 -0.10 31.17 -2.06
C MET A 202 0.57 31.33 -0.71
N LEU A 203 1.91 31.36 -0.65
CA LEU A 203 2.64 31.62 0.59
C LEU A 203 2.38 33.02 1.14
N SER A 204 2.29 34.05 0.29
CA SER A 204 1.95 35.40 0.75
C SER A 204 0.55 35.43 1.36
N ILE A 205 -0.46 34.84 0.71
CA ILE A 205 -1.85 34.78 1.24
C ILE A 205 -1.94 33.97 2.55
N LEU A 206 -1.18 32.89 2.70
CA LEU A 206 -1.27 31.98 3.84
C LEU A 206 -0.45 32.44 5.06
N LEU A 207 0.59 33.26 4.86
CA LEU A 207 1.54 33.68 5.91
C LEU A 207 1.46 35.17 6.24
N GLU A 208 0.63 35.95 5.53
CA GLU A 208 0.20 37.30 5.91
C GLU A 208 -0.88 37.26 7.01
#